data_AF-A0A8H7ZLX1-F1
#
_entry.id   AF-A0A8H7ZLX1-F1
#
_cell.length_a   1.000
_cell.length_b   1.000
_cell.length_c   1.000
_cell.angle_alpha   90.00
_cell.angle_beta   90.00
_cell.angle_gamma   90.00
#
_symmetry.space_group_name_H-M   'P 1'
#
loop_
_entity.id
_entity.type
_entity.pdbx_description
1 polymer ?
#
loop_
_entity_poly.entity_id
_entity_poly.type
_entity_poly.pdbx_seq_one_letter_code
_entity_poly.pdbx_strand_id
1 'polypeptide(L)'
;MKALILVGGFGTRLRPLTLTLPKPLVEFGNKPMILHQIEGLVKAGVTDIVLAVNYRPEIMVATLKKFEEQYNVRITFSVETEPLGT
;
A
#
# COMPACT_ATOMS: atom_id res chain seq x y z
N MET A 1 0.40 6.97 17.05
CA MET A 1 0.76 7.90 15.95
C MET A 1 0.17 7.33 14.66
N LYS A 2 -0.28 8.16 13.72
CA LYS A 2 -0.82 7.71 12.42
C LYS A 2 0.14 8.05 11.29
N ALA A 3 0.16 7.23 10.24
CA ALA A 3 0.89 7.51 9.00
C ALA A 3 -0.03 7.40 7.78
N LEU A 4 0.31 8.13 6.72
CA LEU A 4 -0.37 8.08 5.43
C LEU A 4 0.62 7.57 4.37
N ILE A 5 0.23 6.54 3.62
CA ILE A 5 0.95 6.09 2.44
C ILE A 5 0.09 6.41 1.22
N LEU A 6 0.67 7.13 0.26
CA LEU A 6 0.01 7.51 -0.98
C LEU A 6 0.16 6.39 -2.01
N VAL A 7 -0.98 5.88 -2.47
CA VAL A 7 -1.11 4.69 -3.33
C VAL A 7 -2.08 4.96 -4.50
N GLY A 8 -2.10 6.20 -5.01
CA GLY A 8 -3.02 6.61 -6.08
C GLY A 8 -2.52 6.39 -7.51
N GLY A 9 -1.21 6.21 -7.71
CA GLY A 9 -0.60 6.21 -9.06
C GLY A 9 -0.73 4.87 -9.81
N PHE A 10 -1.11 4.94 -11.09
CA PHE A 10 -1.20 3.77 -12.00
C PHE A 10 0.13 3.06 -12.29
N GLY A 11 1.27 3.64 -11.91
CA GLY A 11 2.59 3.01 -12.08
C GLY A 11 2.94 2.70 -13.54
N THR A 12 2.47 3.50 -14.50
CA THR A 12 2.58 3.22 -15.94
C THR A 12 4.01 3.04 -16.45
N ARG A 13 4.99 3.70 -15.81
CA ARG A 13 6.43 3.55 -16.10
C ARG A 13 7.01 2.19 -15.72
N LEU A 14 6.34 1.44 -14.85
CA LEU A 14 6.74 0.08 -14.43
C LEU A 14 6.04 -1.03 -15.23
N ARG A 15 5.30 -0.67 -16.29
CA ARG A 15 4.73 -1.68 -17.19
C ARG A 15 5.86 -2.53 -17.82
N PRO A 16 5.65 -3.83 -18.01
CA PRO A 16 4.36 -4.54 -17.92
C PRO A 16 3.95 -4.99 -16.51
N LEU A 17 4.79 -4.83 -15.48
CA LEU A 17 4.53 -5.34 -14.13
C LEU A 17 3.22 -4.80 -13.54
N THR A 18 2.91 -3.55 -13.83
CA THR A 18 1.74 -2.84 -13.31
C THR A 18 0.46 -3.00 -14.13
N LEU A 19 0.47 -3.88 -15.14
CA LEU A 19 -0.75 -4.23 -15.90
C LEU A 19 -1.67 -5.18 -15.13
N THR A 20 -1.10 -6.12 -14.37
CA THR A 20 -1.84 -7.14 -13.63
C THR A 20 -1.71 -7.00 -12.12
N LEU A 21 -0.70 -6.27 -11.65
CA LEU A 21 -0.39 -6.12 -10.23
C LEU A 21 -0.28 -4.63 -9.85
N PRO A 22 -0.94 -4.17 -8.78
CA PRO A 22 -0.77 -2.81 -8.29
C PRO A 22 0.68 -2.53 -7.92
N LYS A 23 1.19 -1.34 -8.26
CA LYS A 23 2.58 -0.91 -7.94
C LYS A 23 3.04 -1.26 -6.50
N PRO A 24 2.24 -1.03 -5.44
CA PRO A 24 2.68 -1.34 -4.07
C PRO A 24 2.97 -2.81 -3.81
N LEU A 25 2.36 -3.70 -4.61
CA LEU A 25 2.53 -5.14 -4.48
C LEU A 25 3.64 -5.68 -5.40
N VAL A 26 4.16 -4.88 -6.33
CA VAL A 26 5.35 -5.25 -7.11
C VAL A 26 6.49 -5.54 -6.16
N GLU A 27 7.23 -6.62 -6.40
CA GLU A 27 8.34 -7.02 -5.56
C GLU A 27 9.59 -6.17 -5.85
N PHE A 28 10.27 -5.78 -4.78
CA PHE A 28 11.58 -5.15 -4.81
C PHE A 28 12.43 -5.78 -3.71
N GLY A 29 13.51 -6.46 -4.09
CA GLY A 29 14.33 -7.23 -3.16
C GLY A 29 13.58 -8.39 -2.51
N ASN A 30 12.85 -9.18 -3.31
CA ASN A 30 12.05 -10.34 -2.87
C ASN A 30 10.95 -10.01 -1.85
N LYS A 31 10.47 -8.76 -1.85
CA LYS A 31 9.45 -8.27 -0.92
C LYS A 31 8.57 -7.23 -1.62
N PRO A 32 7.24 -7.25 -1.47
CA PRO A 32 6.35 -6.19 -1.94
C PRO A 32 6.84 -4.79 -1.53
N MET A 33 6.84 -3.84 -2.47
CA MET A 33 7.31 -2.47 -2.25
C MET A 33 6.67 -1.81 -1.01
N ILE A 34 5.39 -2.06 -0.75
CA ILE A 34 4.66 -1.48 0.39
C ILE A 34 5.16 -1.97 1.75
N LEU A 35 5.70 -3.20 1.83
CA LEU A 35 6.16 -3.76 3.09
C LEU A 35 7.39 -3.04 3.62
N HIS A 36 8.29 -2.57 2.75
CA HIS A 36 9.45 -1.78 3.18
C HIS A 36 9.00 -0.52 3.92
N GLN A 37 7.88 0.10 3.49
CA GLN A 37 7.31 1.27 4.15
C GLN A 37 6.62 0.89 5.47
N ILE A 38 5.80 -0.17 5.47
CA ILE A 38 5.11 -0.66 6.67
C ILE A 38 6.13 -1.03 7.76
N GLU A 39 7.17 -1.79 7.42
CA GLU A 39 8.23 -2.17 8.37
C GLU A 39 8.97 -0.94 8.93
N GLY A 40 9.25 0.05 8.08
CA GLY A 40 9.85 1.31 8.52
C GLY A 40 8.95 2.07 9.51
N LEU A 41 7.66 2.14 9.24
CA LEU A 41 6.66 2.78 10.10
C LEU A 41 6.49 2.03 11.43
N VAL A 42 6.44 0.71 11.40
CA VAL A 42 6.37 -0.14 12.61
C VAL A 42 7.60 0.08 13.49
N LYS A 43 8.80 0.11 12.89
CA LYS A 43 10.05 0.42 13.62
C LYS A 43 10.04 1.81 14.24
N ALA A 44 9.32 2.76 13.64
CA ALA A 44 9.12 4.11 14.17
C ALA A 44 7.98 4.20 15.21
N GLY A 45 7.32 3.10 15.57
CA GLY A 45 6.24 3.06 16.56
C GLY A 45 4.87 3.46 16.03
N VAL A 46 4.65 3.43 14.71
CA VAL A 46 3.34 3.68 14.09
C VAL A 46 2.48 2.41 14.17
N THR A 47 1.26 2.57 14.67
CA THR A 47 0.27 1.48 14.82
C THR A 47 -0.89 1.59 13.83
N ASP A 48 -1.10 2.78 13.26
CA ASP A 48 -2.25 3.10 12.42
C ASP A 48 -1.76 3.69 11.09
N ILE A 49 -2.02 2.99 9.99
CA ILE A 49 -1.58 3.34 8.65
C ILE A 49 -2.82 3.57 7.78
N VAL A 50 -2.88 4.71 7.10
CA VAL A 50 -3.90 5.02 6.11
C VAL A 50 -3.28 4.86 4.72
N LEU A 51 -3.95 4.12 3.84
CA LEU A 51 -3.58 4.01 2.44
C LEU A 51 -4.55 4.85 1.60
N ALA A 52 -4.05 5.95 1.02
CA ALA A 52 -4.81 6.72 0.05
C ALA A 52 -4.72 6.03 -1.32
N VAL A 53 -5.79 5.33 -1.70
CA VAL A 53 -5.87 4.53 -2.93
C VAL A 53 -6.93 5.13 -3.85
N ASN A 54 -6.61 5.25 -5.14
CA ASN A 54 -7.60 5.66 -6.16
C ASN A 54 -8.44 4.47 -6.66
N TYR A 55 -7.88 3.26 -6.62
CA TYR A 55 -8.57 2.04 -7.01
C TYR A 55 -8.41 0.98 -5.92
N ARG A 56 -9.46 0.19 -5.69
CA ARG A 56 -9.46 -0.93 -4.72
C ARG A 56 -9.35 -2.26 -5.47
N PRO A 57 -8.14 -2.70 -5.87
CA PRO A 57 -7.97 -4.05 -6.37
C PRO A 57 -8.18 -5.01 -5.19
N GLU A 58 -9.07 -5.98 -5.36
CA GLU A 58 -9.40 -7.01 -4.34
C GLU A 58 -8.13 -7.68 -3.80
N ILE A 59 -7.13 -7.87 -4.67
CA ILE A 59 -5.82 -8.41 -4.36
C ILE A 59 -5.08 -7.59 -3.28
N MET A 60 -5.17 -6.25 -3.30
CA MET A 60 -4.56 -5.41 -2.26
C MET A 60 -5.21 -5.62 -0.91
N VAL A 61 -6.54 -5.70 -0.84
CA VAL A 61 -7.26 -5.87 0.43
C VAL A 61 -6.87 -7.20 1.08
N ALA A 62 -6.87 -8.28 0.30
CA ALA A 62 -6.49 -9.60 0.79
C ALA A 62 -5.02 -9.65 1.27
N THR A 63 -4.12 -9.02 0.52
CA THR A 63 -2.69 -8.98 0.86
C THR A 63 -2.43 -8.14 2.12
N LEU A 64 -3.09 -7.00 2.24
CA LEU A 64 -2.87 -6.07 3.35
C LEU A 64 -3.43 -6.58 4.68
N LYS A 65 -4.54 -7.33 4.68
CA LYS A 65 -5.02 -8.03 5.88
C LYS A 65 -3.96 -8.96 6.48
N LYS A 66 -3.23 -9.70 5.63
CA LYS A 66 -2.13 -10.56 6.10
C LYS A 66 -1.03 -9.74 6.77
N PHE A 67 -0.76 -8.53 6.27
CA PHE A 67 0.25 -7.64 6.84
C PHE A 67 -0.22 -6.96 8.14
N GLU A 68 -1.50 -6.62 8.26
CA GLU A 68 -2.06 -6.14 9.54
C GLU A 68 -1.79 -7.13 10.67
N GLU A 69 -2.11 -8.41 10.42
CA GLU A 69 -1.88 -9.49 11.39
C GLU A 69 -0.40 -9.73 11.65
N GLN A 70 0.43 -9.78 10.59
CA GLN A 70 1.86 -10.06 10.71
C GLN A 70 2.63 -8.97 11.48
N TYR A 71 2.28 -7.70 11.31
CA TYR A 71 3.00 -6.57 11.90
C TYR A 71 2.27 -5.92 13.07
N ASN A 72 1.11 -6.45 13.46
CA ASN A 72 0.25 -5.92 14.53
C ASN A 72 -0.05 -4.42 14.35
N VAL A 73 -0.47 -4.04 13.14
CA VAL A 73 -0.86 -2.67 12.77
C VAL A 73 -2.28 -2.65 12.21
N ARG A 74 -2.92 -1.49 12.27
CA ARG A 74 -4.22 -1.23 11.65
C ARG A 74 -4.02 -0.48 10.33
N ILE A 75 -4.56 -1.01 9.25
CA ILE A 75 -4.49 -0.45 7.89
C ILE A 75 -5.90 -0.05 7.43
N THR A 76 -6.11 1.24 7.24
CA THR A 76 -7.38 1.79 6.72
C THR A 76 -7.20 2.27 5.29
N PHE A 77 -8.18 1.98 4.43
CA PHE A 77 -8.18 2.48 3.06
C PHE A 77 -8.97 3.80 2.98
N SER A 78 -8.35 4.84 2.45
CA SER A 78 -9.04 6.04 1.97
C SER A 78 -9.19 5.88 0.46
N VAL A 79 -10.41 5.60 0.01
CA VAL A 79 -10.71 5.40 -1.41
C VAL A 79 -11.10 6.75 -2.00
N GLU A 80 -10.27 7.25 -2.90
CA GLU A 80 -10.60 8.42 -3.72
C GLU A 80 -11.37 7.93 -4.95
N THR A 81 -12.53 8.54 -5.23
CA THR A 81 -13.35 8.20 -6.40
C THR A 81 -12.88 8.90 -7.67
N GLU A 82 -12.09 9.97 -7.54
CA GLU A 82 -11.47 10.70 -8.64
C GLU A 82 -10.04 11.10 -8.23
N PRO A 83 -9.06 11.16 -9.15
CA PRO A 83 -7.71 11.59 -8.79
C PRO A 83 -7.71 13.04 -8.33
N LEU A 84 -7.48 13.30 -7.04
CA LEU A 84 -7.50 14.66 -6.48
C LEU A 84 -6.18 15.43 -6.68
N GLY A 85 -5.19 14.82 -7.33
CA GLY A 85 -3.85 15.37 -7.43
C GLY A 85 -3.07 15.27 -6.12
N THR A 86 -1.85 15.81 -6.11
CA THR A 86 -1.01 15.92 -4.89
C THR A 86 -0.10 17.14 -5.03
#